data_AF-A0A3D1I1U9-F1
#
_entry.id   AF-A0A3D1I1U9-F1
#
_cell.length_a   1.000
_cell.length_b   1.000
_cell.length_c   1.000
_cell.angle_alpha   90.00
_cell.angle_beta   90.00
_cell.angle_gamma   90.00
#
_symmetry.space_group_name_H-M   'P 1'
#
loop_
_entity.id
_entity.type
_entity.pdbx_description
1 polymer ?
#
loop_
_entity_poly.entity_id
_entity_poly.type
_entity_poly.pdbx_seq_one_letter_code
_entity_poly.pdbx_strand_id
1 'polypeptide(L)'
;MLAINSKGKVDYNAELASMKGRGNSTWGFPKRPYNIKLDKKSKLFGMEKAKSWCLIANYEDLSLLRDQIVYNLGADIGMTESPDCRSIDLYVNGEYKGVYLITEKVEINKNRVDITDLEGDTEDLNPDLDFSTLAPQGIGGQFCGYIENSQRWYDIPNEPENITGGYLLELEVTDRYSNEASGFVTKNTQTVVMKSPEFASEAQIKYISGYWQEMEDALYSETGYNDLGKHYTDYIDIVSWAKQYLIQEWTSNWDAGLTSNYFYKDVDGKLFAGPVWDFDTALGNYEGRDG
;
A
#
# COMPACT_ATOMS: atom_id res chain seq x y z
N MET A 1 17.33 15.05 -11.32
CA MET A 1 17.44 14.94 -9.85
C MET A 1 18.88 14.61 -9.50
N LEU A 2 19.39 15.25 -8.45
CA LEU A 2 20.65 14.87 -7.80
C LEU A 2 20.33 14.40 -6.38
N ALA A 3 20.85 13.24 -6.00
CA ALA A 3 20.65 12.64 -4.68
C ALA A 3 22.00 12.21 -4.09
N ILE A 4 22.28 12.70 -2.88
CA ILE A 4 23.56 12.56 -2.20
C ILE A 4 23.33 11.83 -0.87
N ASN A 5 24.22 10.89 -0.53
CA ASN A 5 24.13 10.16 0.74
C ASN A 5 24.76 10.93 1.91
N SER A 6 24.63 10.38 3.12
CA SER A 6 25.18 10.95 4.36
C SER A 6 26.71 11.16 4.40
N LYS A 7 27.46 10.60 3.43
CA LYS A 7 28.90 10.80 3.29
C LYS A 7 29.27 11.83 2.22
N GLY A 8 28.30 12.56 1.67
CA GLY A 8 28.50 13.53 0.59
C GLY A 8 28.77 12.88 -0.77
N LYS A 9 28.55 11.57 -0.93
CA LYS A 9 28.74 10.89 -2.21
C LYS A 9 27.45 10.94 -3.03
N VAL A 10 27.58 11.35 -4.29
CA VAL A 10 26.52 11.29 -5.29
C VAL A 10 26.22 9.83 -5.63
N ASP A 11 24.96 9.42 -5.48
CA ASP A 11 24.49 8.09 -5.88
C ASP A 11 23.61 8.15 -7.13
N TYR A 12 22.85 9.23 -7.28
CA TYR A 12 22.06 9.50 -8.49
C TYR A 12 22.24 10.94 -8.96
N ASN A 13 22.52 11.12 -10.26
CA ASN A 13 22.57 12.41 -10.93
C ASN A 13 22.15 12.25 -12.38
N ALA A 14 20.84 12.26 -12.63
CA ALA A 14 20.27 12.16 -13.96
C ALA A 14 18.85 12.75 -13.99
N GLU A 15 18.30 12.91 -15.18
CA GLU A 15 16.89 13.24 -15.35
C GLU A 15 15.98 12.11 -14.84
N LEU A 16 14.74 12.46 -14.54
CA LEU A 16 13.71 11.51 -14.13
C LEU A 16 12.72 11.37 -15.29
N ALA A 17 12.21 10.16 -15.51
CA ALA A 17 11.14 9.93 -16.47
C ALA A 17 9.87 10.67 -16.05
N SER A 18 9.58 10.69 -14.74
CA SER A 18 8.49 11.48 -14.18
C SER A 18 8.69 11.73 -12.70
N MET A 19 8.11 12.82 -12.20
CA MET A 19 7.99 13.15 -10.78
C MET A 19 6.56 13.63 -10.53
N LYS A 20 5.83 12.95 -9.66
CA LYS A 20 4.44 13.26 -9.31
C LYS A 20 4.35 13.54 -7.82
N GLY A 21 3.48 14.47 -7.43
CA GLY A 21 3.12 14.64 -6.03
C GLY A 21 2.52 13.36 -5.47
N ARG A 22 2.72 13.12 -4.17
CA ARG A 22 2.06 12.02 -3.44
C ARG A 22 1.57 12.49 -2.09
N GLY A 23 0.87 11.59 -1.40
CA GLY A 23 0.35 11.82 -0.06
C GLY A 23 -0.99 12.54 -0.09
N ASN A 24 -1.80 12.27 0.93
CA ASN A 24 -3.09 12.90 1.12
C ASN A 24 -2.87 14.27 1.80
N SER A 25 -2.90 14.32 3.13
CA SER A 25 -2.66 15.54 3.92
C SER A 25 -1.29 16.17 3.63
N THR A 26 -0.24 15.33 3.52
CA THR A 26 1.15 15.77 3.39
C THR A 26 1.45 16.55 2.10
N TRP A 27 0.62 16.41 1.07
CA TRP A 27 0.75 17.22 -0.15
C TRP A 27 0.50 18.72 0.10
N GLY A 28 -0.30 19.04 1.12
CA GLY A 28 -0.60 20.42 1.53
C GLY A 28 0.56 21.12 2.24
N PHE A 29 1.60 20.40 2.65
CA PHE A 29 2.69 20.98 3.44
C PHE A 29 3.71 21.78 2.63
N PRO A 30 4.47 22.68 3.28
CA PRO A 30 5.51 23.46 2.62
C PRO A 30 6.58 22.61 1.93
N LYS A 31 6.92 21.46 2.52
CA LYS A 31 7.87 20.49 1.96
C LYS A 31 7.11 19.23 1.55
N ARG A 32 6.94 19.05 0.25
CA ARG A 32 6.04 18.05 -0.32
C ARG A 32 6.74 16.71 -0.58
N PRO A 33 6.08 15.57 -0.35
CA PRO A 33 6.59 14.29 -0.78
C PRO A 33 6.29 14.02 -2.26
N TYR A 34 7.06 13.11 -2.87
CA TYR A 34 6.95 12.80 -4.30
C TYR A 34 7.07 11.30 -4.59
N ASN A 35 6.36 10.84 -5.60
CA ASN A 35 6.68 9.61 -6.31
C ASN A 35 7.57 9.95 -7.51
N ILE A 36 8.67 9.23 -7.68
CA ILE A 36 9.59 9.41 -8.80
C ILE A 36 9.67 8.13 -9.63
N LYS A 37 9.84 8.31 -10.95
CA LYS A 37 10.14 7.24 -11.90
C LYS A 37 11.46 7.57 -12.58
N LEU A 38 12.43 6.67 -12.47
CA LEU A 38 13.71 6.77 -13.16
C LEU A 38 13.51 6.44 -14.65
N ASP A 39 14.38 6.92 -15.53
CA ASP A 39 14.35 6.52 -16.96
C ASP A 39 14.61 5.02 -17.14
N LYS A 40 15.58 4.51 -16.38
CA LYS A 40 16.00 3.11 -16.38
C LYS A 40 15.96 2.57 -14.97
N LYS A 41 15.50 1.31 -14.83
CA LYS A 41 15.63 0.55 -13.58
C LYS A 41 17.08 0.68 -13.10
N SER A 42 17.29 1.13 -11.86
CA SER A 42 18.63 1.40 -11.30
C SER A 42 18.65 1.07 -9.81
N LYS A 43 19.81 0.68 -9.28
CA LYS A 43 20.01 0.59 -7.83
C LYS A 43 20.24 2.01 -7.29
N LEU A 44 19.59 2.35 -6.19
CA LEU A 44 19.81 3.60 -5.48
C LEU A 44 20.29 3.26 -4.07
N PHE A 45 21.44 3.81 -3.67
CA PHE A 45 22.00 3.71 -2.32
C PHE A 45 22.13 2.27 -1.80
N GLY A 46 22.43 1.33 -2.69
CA GLY A 46 22.58 -0.09 -2.39
C GLY A 46 21.27 -0.90 -2.35
N MET A 47 20.11 -0.23 -2.43
CA MET A 47 18.79 -0.87 -2.48
C MET A 47 18.58 -1.59 -3.82
N GLU A 48 17.63 -2.52 -3.86
CA GLU A 48 17.40 -3.35 -5.04
C GLU A 48 16.88 -2.55 -6.24
N LYS A 49 17.18 -3.07 -7.43
CA LYS A 49 17.00 -2.32 -8.68
C LYS A 49 15.51 -2.10 -8.97
N ALA A 50 15.06 -0.84 -8.96
CA ALA A 50 13.69 -0.46 -9.30
C ALA A 50 13.63 0.77 -10.21
N LYS A 51 12.45 1.00 -10.81
CA LYS A 51 12.15 2.20 -11.60
C LYS A 51 11.38 3.23 -10.79
N SER A 52 10.49 2.77 -9.91
CA SER A 52 9.62 3.58 -9.07
C SER A 52 10.21 3.68 -7.67
N TRP A 53 10.23 4.90 -7.11
CA TRP A 53 10.67 5.16 -5.74
C TRP A 53 9.81 6.25 -5.13
N CYS A 54 9.78 6.29 -3.80
CA CYS A 54 9.11 7.34 -3.05
C CYS A 54 10.13 8.24 -2.37
N LEU A 55 9.86 9.54 -2.37
CA LEU A 55 10.58 10.56 -1.62
C LEU A 55 9.65 11.08 -0.54
N ILE A 56 9.84 10.62 0.69
CA ILE A 56 9.07 11.06 1.86
C ILE A 56 9.78 12.26 2.48
N ALA A 57 9.02 13.34 2.68
CA ALA A 57 9.56 14.61 3.17
C ALA A 57 9.83 14.60 4.67
N ASN A 58 9.17 13.71 5.42
CA ASN A 58 9.12 13.62 6.88
C ASN A 58 8.86 15.00 7.50
N TYR A 59 7.92 15.76 6.95
CA TYR A 59 7.74 17.16 7.34
C TYR A 59 7.24 17.31 8.78
N GLU A 60 6.36 16.42 9.22
CA GLU A 60 5.80 16.42 10.58
C GLU A 60 6.64 15.58 11.57
N ASP A 61 7.46 14.66 11.08
CA ASP A 61 8.42 13.92 11.91
C ASP A 61 9.67 14.78 12.17
N LEU A 62 9.71 15.42 13.35
CA LEU A 62 10.84 16.27 13.78
C LEU A 62 12.17 15.51 13.89
N SER A 63 12.15 14.17 13.96
CA SER A 63 13.36 13.36 13.95
C SER A 63 13.85 13.04 12.55
N LEU A 64 12.96 13.03 11.56
CA LEU A 64 13.15 12.51 10.19
C LEU A 64 13.49 11.00 10.10
N LEU A 65 13.34 10.23 11.19
CA LEU A 65 13.86 8.87 11.31
C LEU A 65 12.79 7.79 11.53
N ARG A 66 11.55 8.15 11.87
CA ARG A 66 10.57 7.18 12.40
C ARG A 66 10.21 6.09 11.39
N ASP A 67 9.86 6.47 10.16
CA ASP A 67 9.65 5.52 9.07
C ASP A 67 10.85 4.59 8.89
N GLN A 68 12.06 5.15 8.85
CA GLN A 68 13.27 4.35 8.65
C GLN A 68 13.51 3.36 9.79
N ILE A 69 13.28 3.76 11.05
CA ILE A 69 13.41 2.88 12.21
C ILE A 69 12.44 1.71 12.08
N VAL A 70 11.18 1.99 11.73
CA VAL A 70 10.15 0.95 11.68
C VAL A 70 10.34 0.03 10.48
N TYR A 71 10.73 0.56 9.31
CA TYR A 71 10.98 -0.28 8.14
C TYR A 71 12.17 -1.23 8.39
N ASN A 72 13.23 -0.74 9.04
CA ASN A 72 14.34 -1.59 9.46
C ASN A 72 13.91 -2.65 10.49
N LEU A 73 13.09 -2.26 11.49
CA LEU A 73 12.57 -3.21 12.47
C LEU A 73 11.70 -4.29 11.83
N GLY A 74 10.83 -3.92 10.87
CA GLY A 74 10.03 -4.84 10.09
C GLY A 74 10.89 -5.89 9.40
N ALA A 75 11.97 -5.45 8.73
CA ALA A 75 12.93 -6.35 8.10
C ALA A 75 13.62 -7.27 9.14
N ASP A 76 14.05 -6.72 10.28
CA ASP A 76 14.75 -7.45 11.35
C ASP A 76 13.87 -8.55 11.99
N ILE A 77 12.55 -8.34 12.07
CA ILE A 77 11.60 -9.36 12.55
C ILE A 77 11.09 -10.29 11.42
N GLY A 78 11.67 -10.18 10.23
CA GLY A 78 11.37 -11.04 9.09
C GLY A 78 10.05 -10.73 8.40
N MET A 79 9.65 -9.46 8.30
CA MET A 79 8.68 -8.97 7.32
C MET A 79 9.48 -8.52 6.09
N THR A 80 9.81 -9.48 5.23
CA THR A 80 10.74 -9.33 4.10
C THR A 80 10.29 -8.31 3.05
N GLU A 81 9.00 -8.01 3.02
CA GLU A 81 8.35 -7.02 2.16
C GLU A 81 8.49 -5.59 2.71
N SER A 82 9.00 -5.41 3.94
CA SER A 82 9.25 -4.09 4.53
C SER A 82 10.10 -3.21 3.60
N PRO A 83 9.72 -1.96 3.32
CA PRO A 83 10.42 -1.13 2.34
C PRO A 83 11.88 -0.84 2.74
N ASP A 84 12.85 -1.07 1.86
CA ASP A 84 14.21 -0.57 2.08
C ASP A 84 14.27 0.96 1.88
N CYS A 85 15.08 1.68 2.66
CA CYS A 85 15.08 3.15 2.64
C CYS A 85 16.37 3.83 3.11
N ARG A 86 16.66 5.03 2.63
CA ARG A 86 17.85 5.84 3.01
C ARG A 86 17.51 7.33 3.12
N SER A 87 18.07 8.01 4.11
CA SER A 87 18.05 9.47 4.17
C SER A 87 19.04 10.07 3.17
N ILE A 88 18.59 11.05 2.39
CA ILE A 88 19.35 11.66 1.29
C ILE A 88 19.24 13.18 1.30
N ASP A 89 20.29 13.86 0.85
CA ASP A 89 20.19 15.26 0.46
C ASP A 89 19.68 15.33 -0.98
N LEU A 90 18.49 15.92 -1.14
CA LEU A 90 17.79 15.98 -2.42
C LEU A 90 18.00 17.34 -3.12
N TYR A 91 18.33 17.28 -4.40
CA TYR A 91 18.36 18.43 -5.29
C TYR A 91 17.48 18.19 -6.51
N VAL A 92 16.62 19.16 -6.82
CA VAL A 92 15.73 19.14 -8.00
C VAL A 92 15.97 20.42 -8.78
N ASN A 93 16.30 20.29 -10.07
CA ASN A 93 16.62 21.41 -10.97
C ASN A 93 17.70 22.35 -10.42
N GLY A 94 18.73 21.79 -9.77
CA GLY A 94 19.84 22.54 -9.19
C GLY A 94 19.54 23.16 -7.81
N GLU A 95 18.29 23.11 -7.33
CA GLU A 95 17.91 23.66 -6.03
C GLU A 95 17.91 22.57 -4.95
N TYR A 96 18.53 22.87 -3.82
CA TYR A 96 18.46 22.02 -2.64
C TYR A 96 17.04 21.99 -2.07
N LYS A 97 16.49 20.80 -1.85
CA LYS A 97 15.14 20.58 -1.32
C LYS A 97 15.13 20.12 0.14
N GLY A 98 16.30 19.89 0.74
CA GLY A 98 16.43 19.36 2.10
C GLY A 98 16.68 17.85 2.12
N VAL A 99 16.71 17.32 3.33
CA VAL A 99 16.81 15.87 3.58
C VAL A 99 15.48 15.18 3.26
N TYR A 100 15.48 14.11 2.48
CA TYR A 100 14.31 13.26 2.25
C TYR A 100 14.63 11.82 2.64
N LEU A 101 13.63 11.05 3.01
CA LEU A 101 13.73 9.59 3.01
C LEU A 101 13.40 9.10 1.61
N ILE A 102 14.38 8.55 0.89
CA ILE A 102 14.11 7.77 -0.31
C ILE A 102 13.79 6.34 0.11
N THR A 103 12.65 5.82 -0.33
CA THR A 103 12.19 4.49 0.05
C THR A 103 11.62 3.75 -1.16
N GLU A 104 11.65 2.44 -1.06
CA GLU A 104 10.95 1.53 -1.94
C GLU A 104 9.44 1.83 -1.93
N LYS A 105 8.80 1.77 -3.10
CA LYS A 105 7.36 1.90 -3.20
C LYS A 105 6.71 0.55 -2.84
N VAL A 106 5.62 0.59 -2.08
CA VAL A 106 4.74 -0.57 -1.91
C VAL A 106 4.02 -0.81 -3.23
N GLU A 107 4.46 -1.84 -3.95
CA GLU A 107 3.93 -2.27 -5.24
C GLU A 107 4.25 -3.75 -5.45
N ILE A 108 3.48 -4.41 -6.32
CA ILE A 108 3.78 -5.78 -6.74
C ILE A 108 5.06 -5.75 -7.58
N ASN A 109 6.08 -6.48 -7.12
CA ASN A 109 7.36 -6.64 -7.81
C ASN A 109 8.18 -7.74 -7.15
N LYS A 110 9.05 -8.38 -7.93
CA LYS A 110 9.98 -9.43 -7.48
C LYS A 110 10.81 -9.08 -6.23
N ASN A 111 11.21 -7.82 -6.10
CA ASN A 111 12.03 -7.36 -4.97
C ASN A 111 11.21 -6.54 -3.95
N ARG A 112 9.88 -6.65 -3.96
CA ARG A 112 8.94 -5.91 -3.11
C ARG A 112 7.90 -6.92 -2.59
N VAL A 113 6.62 -6.71 -2.88
CA VAL A 113 5.57 -7.71 -2.72
C VAL A 113 5.65 -8.66 -3.93
N ASP A 114 6.31 -9.80 -3.76
CA ASP A 114 6.53 -10.79 -4.84
C ASP A 114 5.34 -11.75 -4.92
N ILE A 115 4.28 -11.30 -5.58
CA ILE A 115 3.07 -12.09 -5.89
C ILE A 115 2.74 -11.99 -7.38
N THR A 116 1.78 -12.78 -7.83
CA THR A 116 1.24 -12.72 -9.20
C THR A 116 0.77 -11.30 -9.55
N ASP A 117 1.08 -10.83 -10.75
CA ASP A 117 0.68 -9.50 -11.25
C ASP A 117 -0.66 -9.61 -12.00
N LEU A 118 -1.75 -9.73 -11.24
CA LEU A 118 -3.10 -9.86 -11.80
C LEU A 118 -3.50 -8.64 -12.64
N GLU A 119 -3.00 -7.46 -12.28
CA GLU A 119 -3.23 -6.22 -13.03
C GLU A 119 -2.60 -6.32 -14.42
N GLY A 120 -1.31 -6.65 -14.49
CA GLY A 120 -0.62 -6.87 -15.76
C GLY A 120 -1.25 -8.00 -16.60
N ASP A 121 -1.62 -9.12 -15.98
CA ASP A 121 -2.28 -10.23 -16.67
C ASP A 121 -3.64 -9.81 -17.25
N THR A 122 -4.38 -8.93 -16.56
CA THR A 122 -5.65 -8.37 -17.04
C THR A 122 -5.41 -7.37 -18.17
N GLU A 123 -4.40 -6.51 -18.07
CA GLU A 123 -4.01 -5.57 -19.13
C GLU A 123 -3.59 -6.30 -20.42
N ASP A 124 -2.82 -7.38 -20.31
CA ASP A 124 -2.35 -8.19 -21.45
C ASP A 124 -3.50 -8.82 -22.26
N LEU A 125 -4.63 -9.12 -21.59
CA LEU A 125 -5.85 -9.62 -22.25
C LEU A 125 -6.71 -8.50 -22.87
N ASN A 126 -6.39 -7.23 -22.58
CA ASN A 126 -7.14 -6.05 -23.02
C ASN A 126 -6.21 -4.96 -23.58
N PRO A 127 -5.32 -5.27 -24.56
CA PRO A 127 -4.18 -4.40 -24.92
C PRO A 127 -4.55 -3.03 -25.51
N ASP A 128 -5.78 -2.88 -26.03
CA ASP A 128 -6.28 -1.66 -26.64
C ASP A 128 -7.19 -0.82 -25.70
N LEU A 129 -7.32 -1.23 -24.44
CA LEU A 129 -8.21 -0.59 -23.47
C LEU A 129 -7.43 0.06 -22.33
N ASP A 130 -7.55 1.39 -22.22
CA ASP A 130 -7.08 2.12 -21.04
C ASP A 130 -8.18 2.09 -19.96
N PHE A 131 -7.98 1.28 -18.93
CA PHE A 131 -8.96 1.10 -17.85
C PHE A 131 -9.28 2.40 -17.11
N SER A 132 -8.36 3.37 -17.09
CA SER A 132 -8.61 4.67 -16.46
C SER A 132 -9.67 5.51 -17.16
N THR A 133 -10.02 5.15 -18.40
CA THR A 133 -11.09 5.79 -19.18
C THR A 133 -12.48 5.20 -18.94
N LEU A 134 -12.55 4.04 -18.27
CA LEU A 134 -13.81 3.37 -17.97
C LEU A 134 -14.57 4.11 -16.86
N ALA A 135 -15.90 4.08 -16.95
CA ALA A 135 -16.75 4.59 -15.88
C ALA A 135 -16.78 3.60 -14.71
N PRO A 136 -16.55 4.05 -13.47
CA PRO A 136 -16.67 3.18 -12.30
C PRO A 136 -18.12 2.70 -12.15
N GLN A 137 -18.26 1.42 -11.84
CA GLN A 137 -19.51 0.74 -11.55
C GLN A 137 -19.65 0.48 -10.05
N GLY A 138 -20.85 0.09 -9.64
CA GLY A 138 -21.18 -0.18 -8.24
C GLY A 138 -21.62 1.06 -7.47
N ILE A 139 -21.81 0.89 -6.16
CA ILE A 139 -22.23 1.98 -5.28
C ILE A 139 -20.98 2.69 -4.76
N GLY A 140 -20.46 3.62 -5.57
CA GLY A 140 -19.59 4.69 -5.08
C GLY A 140 -20.47 5.81 -4.55
N GLY A 141 -20.59 5.96 -3.23
CA GLY A 141 -21.39 7.03 -2.65
C GLY A 141 -20.90 8.41 -3.10
N GLN A 142 -21.68 9.11 -3.94
CA GLN A 142 -21.50 10.55 -4.22
C GLN A 142 -21.82 11.40 -2.97
N PHE A 143 -22.42 10.79 -1.94
CA PHE A 143 -22.69 11.37 -0.64
C PHE A 143 -22.01 10.51 0.40
N CYS A 144 -21.01 11.10 1.06
CA CYS A 144 -20.34 10.63 2.27
C CYS A 144 -21.28 9.85 3.21
N GLY A 145 -20.97 8.57 3.44
CA GLY A 145 -21.69 7.73 4.39
C GLY A 145 -21.42 6.25 4.15
N TYR A 146 -21.20 5.53 5.25
CA TYR A 146 -21.11 4.08 5.33
C TYR A 146 -22.25 3.41 4.55
N ILE A 147 -21.95 2.88 3.38
CA ILE A 147 -22.83 1.91 2.71
C ILE A 147 -22.15 0.57 2.88
N GLU A 148 -22.56 -0.12 3.93
CA GLU A 148 -22.19 -1.52 4.18
C GLU A 148 -22.39 -2.35 2.90
N ASN A 149 -21.43 -3.23 2.61
CA ASN A 149 -21.44 -4.09 1.42
C ASN A 149 -21.38 -3.33 0.08
N SER A 150 -20.91 -2.07 0.08
CA SER A 150 -20.63 -1.36 -1.17
C SER A 150 -19.35 -1.87 -1.83
N GLN A 151 -19.32 -1.80 -3.16
CA GLN A 151 -18.24 -2.27 -4.01
C GLN A 151 -18.08 -1.30 -5.18
N ARG A 152 -16.84 -1.14 -5.66
CA ARG A 152 -16.50 -0.32 -6.83
C ARG A 152 -15.59 -1.09 -7.78
N TRP A 153 -16.04 -1.25 -9.01
CA TRP A 153 -15.37 -2.04 -10.06
C TRP A 153 -15.52 -1.40 -11.44
N TYR A 154 -14.99 -2.04 -12.46
CA TYR A 154 -15.05 -1.61 -13.86
C TYR A 154 -15.52 -2.75 -14.79
N ASP A 155 -16.22 -2.39 -15.86
CA ASP A 155 -16.67 -3.34 -16.89
C ASP A 155 -15.51 -3.67 -17.84
N ILE A 156 -14.62 -4.58 -17.40
CA ILE A 156 -13.47 -5.05 -18.17
C ILE A 156 -13.86 -6.30 -18.97
N PRO A 157 -13.64 -6.35 -20.30
CA PRO A 157 -14.24 -7.38 -21.15
C PRO A 157 -13.56 -8.74 -21.10
N ASN A 158 -12.25 -8.81 -20.83
CA ASN A 158 -11.51 -10.06 -20.73
C ASN A 158 -10.80 -10.15 -19.38
N GLU A 159 -10.79 -11.34 -18.78
CA GLU A 159 -10.20 -11.60 -17.47
C GLU A 159 -9.31 -12.84 -17.51
N PRO A 160 -8.24 -12.91 -16.68
CA PRO A 160 -7.47 -14.13 -16.48
C PRO A 160 -8.34 -15.27 -15.94
N GLU A 161 -8.03 -16.51 -16.31
CA GLU A 161 -8.81 -17.67 -15.83
C GLU A 161 -8.75 -17.86 -14.32
N ASN A 162 -7.60 -17.55 -13.71
CA ASN A 162 -7.38 -17.66 -12.29
C ASN A 162 -7.24 -16.28 -11.65
N ILE A 163 -8.32 -15.81 -11.02
CA ILE A 163 -8.37 -14.55 -10.27
C ILE A 163 -8.23 -14.78 -8.76
N THR A 164 -7.75 -15.93 -8.30
CA THR A 164 -7.72 -16.21 -6.85
C THR A 164 -6.62 -15.46 -6.10
N GLY A 165 -5.82 -14.62 -6.77
CA GLY A 165 -4.77 -13.84 -6.15
C GLY A 165 -4.14 -12.83 -7.09
N GLY A 166 -3.04 -12.23 -6.65
CA GLY A 166 -2.44 -11.04 -7.27
C GLY A 166 -3.08 -9.75 -6.78
N TYR A 167 -3.54 -9.74 -5.53
CA TYR A 167 -4.16 -8.58 -4.89
C TYR A 167 -3.21 -7.92 -3.91
N LEU A 168 -3.05 -6.60 -4.05
CA LEU A 168 -2.44 -5.72 -3.06
C LEU A 168 -3.52 -4.74 -2.58
N LEU A 169 -3.77 -4.75 -1.28
CA LEU A 169 -4.88 -4.07 -0.61
C LEU A 169 -4.36 -3.13 0.46
N GLU A 170 -5.16 -2.12 0.80
CA GLU A 170 -4.90 -1.18 1.87
C GLU A 170 -6.21 -0.91 2.64
N LEU A 171 -6.17 -0.80 3.97
CA LEU A 171 -7.30 -0.23 4.71
C LEU A 171 -7.36 1.27 4.45
N GLU A 172 -8.56 1.84 4.39
CA GLU A 172 -8.68 3.28 4.22
C GLU A 172 -9.82 3.84 5.07
N VAL A 173 -9.70 5.10 5.45
CA VAL A 173 -10.81 5.81 6.10
C VAL A 173 -11.92 6.07 5.09
N THR A 174 -13.17 5.89 5.53
CA THR A 174 -14.36 5.98 4.67
C THR A 174 -14.44 7.28 3.87
N ASP A 175 -13.99 8.40 4.44
CA ASP A 175 -13.99 9.72 3.78
C ASP A 175 -13.07 9.80 2.55
N ARG A 176 -12.08 8.91 2.44
CA ARG A 176 -11.14 8.84 1.31
C ARG A 176 -11.48 7.75 0.30
N TYR A 177 -12.38 6.82 0.65
CA TYR A 177 -12.78 5.71 -0.23
C TYR A 177 -13.20 6.16 -1.64
N SER A 178 -13.91 7.30 -1.73
CA SER A 178 -14.39 7.84 -3.02
C SER A 178 -13.26 8.27 -3.96
N ASN A 179 -12.05 8.51 -3.43
CA ASN A 179 -10.87 8.89 -4.21
C ASN A 179 -10.12 7.68 -4.79
N GLU A 180 -10.40 6.46 -4.31
CA GLU A 180 -9.75 5.25 -4.78
C GLU A 180 -10.51 4.65 -5.97
N ALA A 181 -9.76 4.11 -6.94
CA ALA A 181 -10.33 3.62 -8.20
C ALA A 181 -11.24 2.40 -7.99
N SER A 182 -10.79 1.45 -7.17
CA SER A 182 -11.52 0.22 -6.84
C SER A 182 -11.40 -0.12 -5.36
N GLY A 183 -12.40 -0.85 -4.85
CA GLY A 183 -12.44 -1.28 -3.46
C GLY A 183 -13.81 -1.76 -3.02
N PHE A 184 -13.94 -2.03 -1.73
CA PHE A 184 -15.17 -2.51 -1.10
C PHE A 184 -15.27 -2.11 0.37
N VAL A 185 -16.49 -2.13 0.89
CA VAL A 185 -16.81 -1.95 2.31
C VAL A 185 -17.49 -3.22 2.82
N THR A 186 -16.96 -3.83 3.88
CA THR A 186 -17.47 -5.09 4.43
C THR A 186 -18.75 -4.89 5.24
N LYS A 187 -19.38 -6.00 5.68
CA LYS A 187 -20.51 -5.97 6.63
C LYS A 187 -20.16 -5.28 7.94
N ASN A 188 -18.91 -5.45 8.37
CA ASN A 188 -18.39 -4.84 9.58
C ASN A 188 -17.92 -3.40 9.35
N THR A 189 -18.29 -2.78 8.23
CA THR A 189 -17.98 -1.39 7.85
C THR A 189 -16.50 -1.09 7.64
N GLN A 190 -15.65 -2.12 7.52
CA GLN A 190 -14.25 -1.95 7.16
C GLN A 190 -14.17 -1.57 5.68
N THR A 191 -13.50 -0.45 5.40
CA THR A 191 -13.19 -0.03 4.03
C THR A 191 -11.84 -0.62 3.63
N VAL A 192 -11.80 -1.28 2.47
CA VAL A 192 -10.60 -1.87 1.86
C VAL A 192 -10.49 -1.38 0.42
N VAL A 193 -9.33 -0.84 0.06
CA VAL A 193 -9.06 -0.26 -1.26
C VAL A 193 -8.02 -1.06 -2.01
N MET A 194 -8.14 -1.09 -3.33
CA MET A 194 -7.27 -1.87 -4.20
C MET A 194 -6.07 -1.02 -4.62
N LYS A 195 -4.86 -1.46 -4.31
CA LYS A 195 -3.62 -0.85 -4.81
C LYS A 195 -3.06 -1.55 -6.03
N SER A 196 -3.39 -2.83 -6.19
CA SER A 196 -3.28 -3.57 -7.45
C SER A 196 -4.22 -4.78 -7.41
N PRO A 197 -5.05 -5.03 -8.45
CA PRO A 197 -5.31 -4.14 -9.58
C PRO A 197 -5.94 -2.80 -9.15
N GLU A 198 -5.44 -1.67 -9.66
CA GLU A 198 -6.00 -0.33 -9.42
C GLU A 198 -7.42 -0.24 -10.00
N PHE A 199 -7.60 -0.78 -11.21
CA PHE A 199 -8.89 -0.89 -11.89
C PHE A 199 -9.33 -2.35 -11.91
N ALA A 200 -10.07 -2.77 -10.89
CA ALA A 200 -10.51 -4.15 -10.76
C ALA A 200 -11.84 -4.41 -11.48
N SER A 201 -11.96 -5.58 -12.10
CA SER A 201 -13.20 -6.04 -12.73
C SER A 201 -14.26 -6.42 -11.69
N GLU A 202 -15.51 -6.61 -12.12
CA GLU A 202 -16.58 -7.07 -11.21
C GLU A 202 -16.25 -8.43 -10.58
N ALA A 203 -15.73 -9.38 -11.36
CA ALA A 203 -15.40 -10.71 -10.85
C ALA A 203 -14.24 -10.65 -9.84
N GLN A 204 -13.22 -9.84 -10.12
CA GLN A 204 -12.09 -9.63 -9.22
C GLN A 204 -12.53 -9.01 -7.89
N ILE A 205 -13.36 -7.96 -7.93
CA ILE A 205 -13.89 -7.33 -6.71
C ILE A 205 -14.79 -8.29 -5.93
N LYS A 206 -15.69 -9.01 -6.59
CA LYS A 206 -16.54 -10.01 -5.93
C LYS A 206 -15.72 -11.13 -5.28
N TYR A 207 -14.65 -11.59 -5.93
CA TYR A 207 -13.77 -12.61 -5.37
C TYR A 207 -13.11 -12.12 -4.07
N ILE A 208 -12.37 -11.01 -4.14
CA ILE A 208 -11.55 -10.58 -3.00
C ILE A 208 -12.40 -10.05 -1.84
N SER A 209 -13.50 -9.35 -2.12
CA SER A 209 -14.43 -8.91 -1.07
C SER A 209 -15.18 -10.07 -0.42
N GLY A 210 -15.56 -11.09 -1.20
CA GLY A 210 -16.13 -12.33 -0.67
C GLY A 210 -15.15 -13.08 0.22
N TYR A 211 -13.89 -13.23 -0.22
CA TYR A 211 -12.82 -13.84 0.57
C TYR A 211 -12.61 -13.12 1.90
N TRP A 212 -12.58 -11.78 1.86
CA TRP A 212 -12.45 -10.96 3.06
C TRP A 212 -13.67 -11.10 3.99
N GLN A 213 -14.88 -11.08 3.44
CA GLN A 213 -16.10 -11.24 4.23
C GLN A 213 -16.16 -12.61 4.90
N GLU A 214 -15.84 -13.69 4.18
CA GLU A 214 -15.79 -15.03 4.75
C GLU A 214 -14.75 -15.14 5.88
N MET A 215 -13.62 -14.45 5.74
CA MET A 215 -12.58 -14.34 6.78
C MET A 215 -13.10 -13.59 8.00
N GLU A 216 -13.74 -12.43 7.82
CA GLU A 216 -14.34 -11.66 8.92
C GLU A 216 -15.45 -12.46 9.62
N ASP A 217 -16.32 -13.12 8.87
CA ASP A 217 -17.39 -13.97 9.41
C ASP A 217 -16.80 -15.08 10.30
N ALA A 218 -15.64 -15.63 9.94
CA ALA A 218 -14.93 -16.61 10.77
C ALA A 218 -14.27 -15.95 11.98
N LEU A 219 -13.55 -14.84 11.78
CA LEU A 219 -12.78 -14.13 12.81
C LEU A 219 -13.67 -13.58 13.93
N TYR A 220 -14.83 -13.04 13.60
CA TYR A 220 -15.78 -12.46 14.56
C TYR A 220 -16.78 -13.47 15.13
N SER A 221 -16.74 -14.74 14.69
CA SER A 221 -17.57 -15.80 15.28
C SER A 221 -17.09 -16.19 16.68
N GLU A 222 -17.98 -16.74 17.50
CA GLU A 222 -17.62 -17.24 18.85
C GLU A 222 -16.61 -18.40 18.82
N THR A 223 -16.50 -19.11 17.68
CA THR A 223 -15.70 -20.34 17.56
C THR A 223 -14.47 -20.20 16.68
N GLY A 224 -14.33 -19.07 15.97
CA GLY A 224 -13.33 -18.86 14.94
C GLY A 224 -13.68 -19.48 13.57
N TYR A 225 -14.86 -20.10 13.41
CA TYR A 225 -15.33 -20.73 12.18
C TYR A 225 -16.54 -19.99 11.60
N ASN A 226 -16.56 -19.81 10.28
CA ASN A 226 -17.74 -19.30 9.58
C ASN A 226 -18.74 -20.42 9.24
N ASP A 227 -19.89 -20.04 8.67
CA ASP A 227 -20.95 -20.97 8.24
C ASP A 227 -20.53 -21.98 7.16
N LEU A 228 -19.39 -21.74 6.49
CA LEU A 228 -18.79 -22.67 5.53
C LEU A 228 -17.88 -23.70 6.20
N GLY A 229 -17.74 -23.66 7.53
CA GLY A 229 -16.91 -24.57 8.32
C GLY A 229 -15.41 -24.30 8.19
N LYS A 230 -15.01 -23.13 7.71
CA LYS A 230 -13.59 -22.71 7.61
C LYS A 230 -13.21 -21.83 8.79
N HIS A 231 -12.02 -22.07 9.34
CA HIS A 231 -11.46 -21.27 10.42
C HIS A 231 -10.80 -20.01 9.85
N TYR A 232 -10.73 -18.90 10.59
CA TYR A 232 -10.09 -17.67 10.09
C TYR A 232 -8.62 -17.91 9.65
N THR A 233 -7.90 -18.82 10.30
CA THR A 233 -6.53 -19.19 9.89
C THR A 233 -6.44 -19.95 8.56
N ASP A 234 -7.56 -20.41 8.01
CA ASP A 234 -7.59 -20.95 6.64
C ASP A 234 -7.52 -19.82 5.61
N TYR A 235 -7.92 -18.61 6.00
CA TYR A 235 -7.92 -17.42 5.15
C TYR A 235 -6.65 -16.56 5.29
N ILE A 236 -6.07 -16.48 6.49
CA ILE A 236 -4.94 -15.58 6.78
C ILE A 236 -3.65 -16.33 7.13
N ASP A 237 -2.52 -15.74 6.75
CA ASP A 237 -1.24 -16.12 7.36
C ASP A 237 -1.13 -15.46 8.75
N ILE A 238 -1.46 -16.23 9.80
CA ILE A 238 -1.55 -15.71 11.17
C ILE A 238 -0.23 -15.12 11.68
N VAL A 239 0.91 -15.57 11.16
CA VAL A 239 2.24 -15.08 11.57
C VAL A 239 2.48 -13.67 11.05
N SER A 240 2.19 -13.39 9.77
CA SER A 240 2.28 -12.05 9.20
C SER A 240 1.34 -11.06 9.90
N TRP A 241 0.10 -11.48 10.19
CA TRP A 241 -0.87 -10.67 10.93
C TRP A 241 -0.40 -10.35 12.35
N ALA A 242 0.14 -11.34 13.07
CA ALA A 242 0.68 -11.12 14.41
C ALA A 242 1.88 -10.16 14.39
N LYS A 243 2.75 -10.22 13.38
CA LYS A 243 3.88 -9.29 13.23
C LYS A 243 3.42 -7.87 12.91
N GLN A 244 2.48 -7.70 11.97
CA GLN A 244 1.90 -6.40 11.64
C GLN A 244 1.24 -5.78 12.87
N TYR A 245 0.42 -6.55 13.60
CA TYR A 245 -0.20 -6.09 14.84
C TYR A 245 0.86 -5.66 15.86
N LEU A 246 1.87 -6.49 16.12
CA LEU A 246 2.91 -6.20 17.10
C LEU A 246 3.70 -4.93 16.75
N ILE A 247 4.06 -4.70 15.49
CA ILE A 247 4.75 -3.47 15.08
C ILE A 247 3.86 -2.26 15.27
N GLN A 248 2.59 -2.33 14.84
CA GLN A 248 1.68 -1.21 14.95
C GLN A 248 1.46 -0.81 16.42
N GLU A 249 1.24 -1.80 17.30
CA GLU A 249 1.08 -1.59 18.74
C GLU A 249 2.37 -1.07 19.41
N TRP A 250 3.51 -1.72 19.14
CA TRP A 250 4.79 -1.36 19.75
C TRP A 250 5.24 0.06 19.38
N THR A 251 4.96 0.47 18.14
CA THR A 251 5.25 1.82 17.67
C THR A 251 4.19 2.83 18.08
N SER A 252 3.03 2.37 18.58
CA SER A 252 1.84 3.19 18.87
C SER A 252 1.47 4.05 17.66
N ASN A 253 1.42 3.43 16.47
CA ASN A 253 1.10 4.15 15.25
C ASN A 253 -0.35 4.64 15.28
N TRP A 254 -0.56 5.91 14.98
CA TRP A 254 -1.88 6.52 15.03
C TRP A 254 -2.86 5.87 14.04
N ASP A 255 -2.34 5.53 12.86
CA ASP A 255 -3.13 5.02 11.74
C ASP A 255 -3.46 3.52 11.85
N ALA A 256 -2.92 2.83 12.87
CA ALA A 256 -3.09 1.41 13.08
C ALA A 256 -4.58 0.98 13.06
N GLY A 257 -4.93 0.13 12.09
CA GLY A 257 -6.27 -0.41 11.89
C GLY A 257 -7.24 0.53 11.18
N LEU A 258 -6.77 1.69 10.70
CA LEU A 258 -7.60 2.71 10.04
C LEU A 258 -7.16 2.96 8.59
N THR A 259 -5.88 3.23 8.38
CA THR A 259 -5.28 3.52 7.07
C THR A 259 -3.80 3.10 7.08
N SER A 260 -3.10 3.15 5.95
CA SER A 260 -1.67 2.78 5.86
C SER A 260 -1.35 1.34 6.31
N ASN A 261 -2.36 0.48 6.35
CA ASN A 261 -2.26 -0.94 6.66
C ASN A 261 -2.44 -1.75 5.37
N TYR A 262 -1.35 -2.33 4.87
CA TYR A 262 -1.35 -3.11 3.64
C TYR A 262 -1.59 -4.59 3.89
N PHE A 263 -2.20 -5.24 2.91
CA PHE A 263 -2.39 -6.68 2.86
C PHE A 263 -2.17 -7.17 1.43
N TYR A 264 -1.77 -8.42 1.28
CA TYR A 264 -1.62 -9.01 -0.05
C TYR A 264 -2.04 -10.47 -0.09
N LYS A 265 -2.51 -10.90 -1.26
CA LYS A 265 -2.94 -12.27 -1.50
C LYS A 265 -2.42 -12.76 -2.83
N ASP A 266 -1.60 -13.81 -2.81
CA ASP A 266 -1.17 -14.51 -4.03
C ASP A 266 -2.17 -15.60 -4.44
N VAL A 267 -2.04 -16.04 -5.69
CA VAL A 267 -2.90 -17.05 -6.32
C VAL A 267 -2.92 -18.32 -5.47
N ASP A 268 -4.13 -18.79 -5.17
CA ASP A 268 -4.41 -19.97 -4.35
C ASP A 268 -3.79 -19.94 -2.92
N GLY A 269 -3.25 -18.79 -2.51
CA GLY A 269 -2.61 -18.56 -1.23
C GLY A 269 -3.54 -17.95 -0.18
N LYS A 270 -2.97 -17.65 0.98
CA LYS A 270 -3.64 -16.92 2.07
C LYS A 270 -3.43 -15.42 1.94
N LEU A 271 -4.22 -14.66 2.70
CA LEU A 271 -4.05 -13.22 2.85
C LEU A 271 -2.96 -12.94 3.91
N PHE A 272 -1.91 -12.24 3.51
CA PHE A 272 -0.82 -11.78 4.36
C PHE A 272 -1.04 -10.33 4.78
N ALA A 273 -0.55 -9.97 5.96
CA ALA A 273 -0.52 -8.59 6.43
C ALA A 273 0.88 -7.99 6.27
N GLY A 274 0.94 -6.80 5.71
CA GLY A 274 2.16 -6.12 5.29
C GLY A 274 2.09 -5.69 3.83
N PRO A 275 3.09 -4.94 3.34
CA PRO A 275 4.24 -4.43 4.09
C PRO A 275 3.89 -3.32 5.09
N VAL A 276 4.83 -3.02 5.99
CA VAL A 276 4.72 -1.86 6.90
C VAL A 276 4.85 -0.56 6.09
N TRP A 277 4.01 0.43 6.40
CA TRP A 277 3.99 1.72 5.72
C TRP A 277 3.49 2.84 6.66
N ASP A 278 3.96 4.07 6.45
CA ASP A 278 3.52 5.32 7.13
C ASP A 278 3.62 5.30 8.67
N PHE A 279 4.80 5.59 9.21
CA PHE A 279 5.09 5.62 10.65
C PHE A 279 5.62 6.98 11.13
N ASP A 280 5.47 8.04 10.35
CA ASP A 280 5.86 9.39 10.75
C ASP A 280 5.03 9.90 11.95
N THR A 281 3.80 9.41 12.13
CA THR A 281 2.95 9.71 13.29
C THR A 281 3.22 8.84 14.52
N ALA A 282 4.07 7.81 14.40
CA ALA A 282 4.33 6.82 15.43
C ALA A 282 5.41 7.28 16.44
N LEU A 283 5.75 6.41 17.40
CA LEU A 283 6.86 6.58 18.36
C LEU A 283 6.78 7.94 19.09
N GLY A 284 5.58 8.26 19.59
CA GLY A 284 5.30 9.47 20.35
C GLY A 284 5.44 10.77 19.56
N ASN A 285 5.27 10.77 18.23
CA ASN A 285 5.31 12.00 17.44
C ASN A 285 4.04 12.86 17.58
N TYR A 286 2.89 12.25 17.87
CA TYR A 286 1.61 12.93 18.06
C TYR A 286 1.09 12.72 19.49
N GLU A 287 0.57 13.78 20.09
CA GLU A 287 -0.11 13.74 21.39
C GLU A 287 -1.58 13.35 21.18
N GLY A 288 -2.11 12.37 21.93
CA GLY A 288 -3.55 12.10 21.97
C GLY A 288 -4.01 10.63 22.01
N ARG A 289 -3.09 9.66 21.91
CA ARG A 289 -3.37 8.24 22.11
C ARG A 289 -2.24 7.68 22.98
N ASP A 290 -2.49 7.61 24.28
CA ASP A 290 -1.77 6.65 25.10
C ASP A 290 -2.20 5.28 24.57
N GLY A 291 -1.24 4.46 24.14
CA GLY A 291 -1.50 3.07 23.72
C GLY A 291 -2.27 2.29 24.79
#